data_AF-A0A928ZC37-F1
#
_entry.id   AF-A0A928ZC37-F1
#
_cell.length_a   1.000
_cell.length_b   1.000
_cell.length_c   1.000
_cell.angle_alpha   90.00
_cell.angle_beta   90.00
_cell.angle_gamma   90.00
#
_symmetry.space_group_name_H-M   'P 1'
#
loop_
_entity.id
_entity.type
_entity.pdbx_description
1 polymer ?
#
loop_
_entity_poly.entity_id
_entity_poly.type
_entity_poly.pdbx_seq_one_letter_code
_entity_poly.pdbx_strand_id
1 'polypeptide(L)' 'MNRSPEEITPYLNSLINRLSQTKDNDLADASFYETSTHEEWSAEFHSWVDSHKGKDIPVLSDEAMSRESMYPDRW' A
#
# COMPACT_ATOMS: atom_id res chain seq x y z
N MET A 1 22.10 3.09 23.29
CA MET A 1 22.08 1.64 23.58
C MET A 1 21.47 0.96 22.37
N ASN A 2 22.30 0.35 21.52
CA ASN A 2 21.82 -0.44 20.38
C ASN A 2 21.43 -1.82 20.91
N ARG A 3 20.22 -2.27 20.61
CA ARG A 3 19.77 -3.63 20.96
C ARG A 3 20.65 -4.66 20.25
N SER A 4 20.98 -5.76 20.92
CA SER A 4 21.80 -6.80 20.29
C SER A 4 20.98 -7.53 19.20
N PRO A 5 21.63 -8.14 18.21
CA PRO A 5 20.93 -8.98 17.21
C PRO A 5 20.10 -10.10 17.85
N GLU A 6 20.52 -10.63 19.00
CA GLU A 6 19.78 -11.67 19.74
C GLU A 6 18.48 -11.14 20.34
N GLU A 7 18.38 -9.84 20.64
CA GLU A 7 17.16 -9.19 21.12
C GLU A 7 16.25 -8.75 19.96
N ILE A 8 16.83 -8.33 18.84
CA ILE A 8 16.09 -7.81 17.68
C ILE A 8 15.44 -8.94 16.89
N THR A 9 16.16 -10.04 16.66
CA THR A 9 15.71 -11.17 15.84
C THR A 9 14.37 -11.78 16.29
N PRO A 10 14.16 -12.12 17.58
CA PRO A 10 12.87 -12.67 18.02
C PRO A 10 11.72 -11.66 17.89
N TYR A 11 11.99 -10.36 18.05
CA TYR A 11 10.99 -9.31 17.85
C TYR A 11 10.62 -9.13 16.37
N LEU A 12 11.60 -9.16 15.46
CA LEU A 12 11.32 -9.12 14.03
C LEU A 12 10.55 -10.36 13.58
N ASN A 13 10.91 -11.54 14.06
CA ASN A 13 10.21 -12.78 13.74
C ASN A 13 8.76 -12.77 14.26
N SER A 14 8.50 -12.21 15.44
CA SER A 14 7.13 -12.09 15.96
C SER A 14 6.30 -11.06 15.17
N LEU A 15 6.91 -9.95 14.75
CA LEU A 15 6.29 -8.98 13.84
C LEU A 15 5.94 -9.60 12.48
N ILE A 16 6.88 -10.33 11.88
CA ILE A 16 6.67 -11.01 10.60
C ILE A 16 5.54 -12.03 10.72
N ASN A 17 5.55 -12.87 11.76
CA ASN A 17 4.49 -13.85 11.98
C ASN A 17 3.12 -13.20 12.18
N ARG A 18 3.06 -12.06 12.88
CA ARG A 18 1.83 -11.31 13.05
C ARG A 18 1.32 -10.74 11.73
N LEU A 19 2.21 -10.17 10.91
CA LEU A 19 1.85 -9.64 9.59
C LEU A 19 1.39 -10.74 8.62
N SER A 20 2.02 -11.91 8.66
CA SER A 20 1.60 -13.07 7.88
C SER A 20 0.23 -13.60 8.31
N GLN A 21 -0.05 -13.63 9.63
CA GLN A 21 -1.37 -14.01 10.12
C GLN A 21 -2.46 -13.02 9.70
N THR A 22 -2.18 -11.71 9.66
CA THR A 22 -3.14 -10.73 9.12
C THR A 22 -3.43 -11.05 7.65
N LYS A 23 -2.38 -11.30 6.87
CA LYS A 23 -2.50 -11.67 5.46
C LYS A 23 -3.35 -12.92 5.27
N ASP A 24 -3.10 -14.00 6.03
CA ASP A 24 -3.87 -15.24 5.89
C ASP A 24 -5.36 -15.08 6.26
N ASN A 25 -5.69 -14.17 7.19
CA ASN A 25 -7.08 -13.84 7.51
C ASN A 25 -7.73 -12.95 6.43
N ASP A 26 -6.98 -12.04 5.80
CA ASP A 26 -7.43 -11.21 4.68
C ASP A 26 -7.58 -12.02 3.37
N LEU A 27 -6.83 -13.11 3.21
CA LEU A 27 -6.93 -14.06 2.09
C LEU A 27 -8.12 -15.02 2.24
N ALA A 28 -8.51 -15.36 3.47
CA ALA A 28 -9.70 -16.19 3.74
C ALA A 28 -11.01 -15.44 3.48
N ASP A 29 -10.98 -14.11 3.56
CA ASP A 29 -12.02 -13.18 3.12
C ASP A 29 -11.58 -12.55 1.80
N ALA A 30 -11.33 -13.40 0.79
CA ALA A 30 -10.58 -13.10 -0.42
C ALA A 30 -10.85 -11.68 -0.94
N SER A 31 -9.93 -10.77 -0.60
CA SER A 31 -10.17 -9.34 -0.76
C SER A 31 -10.54 -9.02 -2.20
N PHE A 32 -11.41 -8.03 -2.41
CA PHE A 32 -11.79 -7.53 -3.74
C PHE A 32 -10.58 -7.46 -4.69
N TYR A 33 -9.43 -7.01 -4.19
CA TYR A 33 -8.19 -6.87 -4.95
C TYR A 33 -7.60 -8.17 -5.52
N GLU A 34 -7.94 -9.32 -4.95
CA GLU A 34 -7.38 -10.61 -5.31
C GLU A 34 -8.33 -11.47 -6.14
N THR A 35 -9.64 -11.24 -6.01
CA THR A 35 -10.68 -12.05 -6.68
C THR A 35 -11.48 -11.30 -7.73
N SER A 36 -11.39 -9.97 -7.76
CA SER A 36 -12.18 -9.19 -8.71
C SER A 36 -11.76 -9.41 -10.15
N THR A 37 -12.79 -9.51 -10.98
CA THR A 37 -12.70 -9.54 -12.44
C THR A 37 -12.24 -8.18 -12.98
N HIS A 38 -11.82 -8.16 -14.25
CA HIS A 38 -11.40 -6.92 -14.90
C HIS A 38 -12.54 -5.89 -14.98
N GLU A 39 -13.77 -6.37 -15.14
CA GLU A 39 -14.98 -5.56 -15.21
C GLU A 39 -15.29 -4.92 -13.85
N GLU A 40 -15.18 -5.67 -12.75
CA GLU A 40 -15.35 -5.14 -11.40
C GLU A 40 -14.30 -4.09 -11.06
N TRP A 41 -13.05 -4.33 -11.46
CA TRP A 41 -11.98 -3.35 -11.34
C TRP A 41 -12.25 -2.08 -12.13
N SER A 42 -12.78 -2.21 -13.34
CA SER A 42 -13.14 -1.07 -14.17
C SER A 42 -14.28 -0.26 -13.54
N ALA A 43 -15.27 -0.95 -12.97
CA ALA A 43 -16.40 -0.32 -12.28
C ALA A 43 -15.95 0.44 -11.02
N GLU A 44 -15.12 -0.17 -10.18
CA GLU A 44 -14.58 0.50 -8.98
C GLU A 44 -13.69 1.70 -9.34
N PHE A 45 -12.88 1.58 -10.39
CA PHE A 45 -12.08 2.71 -10.86
C PHE A 45 -12.98 3.89 -11.30
N HIS A 46 -14.04 3.63 -12.05
CA HIS A 46 -14.99 4.68 -12.44
C HIS A 46 -15.73 5.27 -11.24
N SER A 47 -16.17 4.44 -10.29
CA SER A 47 -16.78 4.87 -9.02
C SER A 47 -15.84 5.80 -8.24
N TRP A 48 -14.56 5.42 -8.15
CA TRP A 48 -13.54 6.23 -7.50
C TRP A 48 -13.36 7.57 -8.22
N VAL A 49 -13.19 7.61 -9.55
CA VAL A 49 -13.08 8.86 -10.32
C VAL A 49 -14.31 9.75 -10.11
N ASP A 50 -15.50 9.17 -10.17
CA ASP A 50 -16.77 9.89 -10.01
C ASP A 50 -16.91 10.50 -8.62
N SER A 51 -16.47 9.80 -7.57
CA SER A 51 -16.45 10.31 -6.20
C SER A 51 -15.53 11.54 -6.00
N HIS A 52 -14.64 11.81 -6.96
CA HIS A 52 -13.73 12.94 -6.95
C HIS A 52 -14.16 14.08 -7.87
N LYS A 53 -15.22 13.89 -8.68
CA LYS A 53 -15.79 14.97 -9.50
C LYS A 53 -16.31 16.09 -8.59
N GLY A 54 -15.91 17.33 -8.89
CA GLY A 54 -16.32 18.52 -8.13
C GLY A 54 -15.59 18.72 -6.81
N LYS A 55 -14.67 17.83 -6.42
CA LYS A 55 -13.71 18.13 -5.35
C LYS A 55 -12.61 19.01 -5.92
N ASP A 56 -12.26 20.08 -5.21
CA ASP A 56 -11.11 20.93 -5.53
C ASP A 56 -9.82 20.23 -5.10
N ILE A 57 -9.48 19.16 -5.82
CA ILE A 57 -8.29 18.37 -5.54
C ILE A 57 -7.12 19.06 -6.22
N PRO A 58 -6.08 19.44 -5.48
CA PRO A 58 -4.91 20.06 -6.07
C PRO A 58 -4.27 19.07 -7.05
N VAL A 59 -4.12 19.50 -8.31
CA VAL A 59 -3.36 18.75 -9.31
C VAL A 59 -1.90 18.79 -8.89
N LEU A 60 -1.30 17.63 -8.72
CA LEU A 60 0.13 17.52 -8.42
C LEU A 60 0.93 17.98 -9.65
N SER A 61 1.98 18.76 -9.42
CA SER A 61 2.93 19.12 -10.48
C SER A 61 3.70 17.87 -10.92
N ASP A 62 4.24 17.89 -12.15
CA ASP A 62 5.10 16.82 -12.66
C ASP A 62 6.32 16.58 -11.74
N GLU A 63 6.84 17.65 -11.13
CA GLU A 63 7.91 17.59 -10.13
C GLU A 63 7.47 16.85 -8.86
N ALA A 64 6.25 17.09 -8.37
CA ALA A 64 5.71 16.41 -7.20
C ALA A 64 5.39 14.93 -7.46
N MET A 65 5.13 14.56 -8.72
CA MET A 65 4.91 13.17 -9.15
C MET A 65 6.20 12.47 -9.59
N SER A 66 7.30 13.19 -9.78
CA SER A 66 8.56 12.61 -10.24
C SER A 66 9.19 11.72 -9.18
N ARG A 67 9.48 10.47 -9.56
CA ARG A 67 10.18 9.51 -8.70
C ARG A 67 11.59 9.97 -8.35
N GLU A 68 12.26 10.65 -9.28
CA GLU A 68 13.59 11.24 -9.11
C GLU A 68 13.55 12.40 -8.10
N SER A 69 12.46 13.17 -8.06
CA SER A 69 12.21 14.21 -7.04
C SER A 69 11.95 13.62 -5.65
N MET A 70 11.25 12.47 -5.56
CA MET A 70 10.96 11.80 -4.29
C MET A 70 12.19 11.15 -3.63
N TYR A 71 13.22 10.82 -4.42
CA TYR A 71 14.44 10.20 -3.92
C TYR A 71 15.68 10.95 -4.40
N PRO A 72 15.91 12.17 -3.87
CA PRO A 72 16.97 13.04 -4.33
C PRO A 72 18.36 12.51 -3.97
N ASP A 73 18.51 11.50 -3.12
CA ASP A 73 19.81 10.97 -2.68
C ASP A 73 20.23 9.67 -3.41
N ARG A 74 19.57 9.32 -4.53
CA ARG A 74 19.88 8.10 -5.31
C ARG A 74 20.82 8.36 -6.51
N TRP A 75 21.73 9.33 -6.41
CA TRP A 75 22.81 9.57 -7.38
C TRP A 75 24.14 9.80 -6.68
#